data_AF-A0A8E2IUX1-F1
#
_entry.id   AF-A0A8E2IUX1-F1
#
_cell.length_a   1.000
_cell.length_b   1.000
_cell.length_c   1.000
_cell.angle_alpha   90.00
_cell.angle_beta   90.00
_cell.angle_gamma   90.00
#
_symmetry.space_group_name_H-M   'P 1'
#
loop_
_entity.id
_entity.type
_entity.pdbx_description
1 polymer ?
#
loop_
_entity_poly.entity_id
_entity_poly.type
_entity_poly.pdbx_seq_one_letter_code
_entity_poly.pdbx_strand_id
1 'polypeptide(L)'
;MAMNLVHRLCCNSDRWAREVESQVLPWVLAEVDLGDNTLEIGPGYGAFLRVLVDKTPNLTAVEIDAPLAQRLQELYGDRARIIIGDGTATRLPADEFSSVVSFTMLHHVPTVNLQNRLFAEAFRVLRPGGVFAGSDGVPSLAFSLLHLRDTCNPIPPTTLPDRLRTAGFRDVDVEVRARRQRWRAIKPAA
;
A
#
# COMPACT_ATOMS: atom_id res chain seq x y z
N MET A 1 10.00 -9.79 -9.94
CA MET A 1 11.41 -9.35 -10.06
C MET A 1 12.08 -9.56 -8.70
N ALA A 2 13.32 -10.05 -8.68
CA ALA A 2 13.88 -10.66 -7.47
C ALA A 2 14.39 -9.62 -6.44
N MET A 3 13.73 -9.55 -5.28
CA MET A 3 14.19 -8.80 -4.10
C MET A 3 15.59 -9.27 -3.67
N ASN A 4 16.49 -8.31 -3.39
CA ASN A 4 17.83 -8.54 -2.82
C ASN A 4 17.74 -9.25 -1.45
N LEU A 5 18.63 -10.21 -1.18
CA LEU A 5 18.63 -11.08 0.02
C LEU A 5 18.65 -10.30 1.35
N VAL A 6 19.40 -9.20 1.43
CA VAL A 6 19.49 -8.37 2.66
C VAL A 6 18.17 -7.64 2.91
N HIS A 7 17.58 -7.06 1.85
CA HIS A 7 16.27 -6.45 1.90
C HIS A 7 15.19 -7.48 2.30
N ARG A 8 15.29 -8.69 1.72
CA ARG A 8 14.43 -9.84 2.02
C ARG A 8 14.47 -10.23 3.50
N LEU A 9 15.67 -10.29 4.10
CA LEU A 9 15.87 -10.67 5.49
C LEU A 9 15.38 -9.59 6.48
N CYS A 10 15.55 -8.31 6.16
CA CYS A 10 15.03 -7.22 6.98
C CYS A 10 13.50 -7.20 6.99
N CYS A 11 12.88 -7.29 5.81
CA CYS A 11 11.41 -7.26 5.67
C CYS A 11 10.71 -8.53 6.18
N ASN A 12 11.38 -9.69 6.17
CA ASN A 12 10.85 -10.97 6.67
C ASN A 12 11.15 -11.21 8.17
N SER A 13 11.61 -10.21 8.93
CA SER A 13 11.94 -10.40 10.36
C SER A 13 10.73 -10.11 11.26
N ASP A 14 10.49 -10.97 12.26
CA ASP A 14 9.47 -10.75 13.31
C ASP A 14 9.71 -9.46 14.11
N ARG A 15 10.95 -8.95 14.10
CA ARG A 15 11.31 -7.66 14.69
C ARG A 15 10.74 -6.51 13.87
N TRP A 16 10.90 -6.55 12.54
CA TRP A 16 10.30 -5.55 11.64
C TRP A 16 8.77 -5.59 11.72
N ALA A 17 8.16 -6.77 11.72
CA ALA A 17 6.71 -6.91 11.88
C ALA A 17 6.19 -6.30 13.20
N ARG A 18 6.91 -6.50 14.32
CA ARG A 18 6.58 -5.89 15.62
C ARG A 18 6.83 -4.38 15.68
N GLU A 19 7.89 -3.88 15.05
CA GLU A 19 8.17 -2.44 14.98
C GLU A 19 7.12 -1.72 14.12
N VAL A 20 6.74 -2.32 12.98
CA VAL A 20 5.66 -1.82 12.13
C VAL A 20 4.37 -1.78 12.93
N GLU A 21 4.00 -2.88 13.58
CA GLU A 21 2.78 -2.99 14.38
C GLU A 21 2.73 -2.00 15.55
N SER A 22 3.85 -1.78 16.25
CA SER A 22 3.88 -0.96 17.48
C SER A 22 4.08 0.54 17.25
N GLN A 23 4.75 0.97 16.17
CA GLN A 23 5.11 2.38 15.97
C GLN A 23 4.65 2.95 14.63
N VAL A 24 4.77 2.19 13.54
CA VAL A 24 4.47 2.71 12.20
C VAL A 24 2.97 2.67 11.93
N LEU A 25 2.34 1.55 12.22
CA LEU A 25 0.95 1.28 11.89
C LEU A 25 -0.03 2.18 12.67
N PRO A 26 0.17 2.49 13.97
CA PRO A 26 -0.64 3.47 14.67
C PRO A 26 -0.56 4.87 14.05
N TRP A 27 0.63 5.29 13.59
CA TRP A 27 0.78 6.58 12.92
C TRP A 27 0.20 6.57 11.51
N VAL A 28 0.44 5.52 10.73
CA VAL A 28 -0.01 5.47 9.33
C VAL A 28 -1.53 5.30 9.22
N LEU A 29 -2.15 4.54 10.12
CA LEU A 29 -3.61 4.38 10.19
C LEU A 29 -4.29 5.39 11.12
N ALA A 30 -3.55 6.26 11.81
CA ALA A 30 -4.17 7.31 12.61
C ALA A 30 -5.07 8.15 11.69
N GLU A 31 -6.35 8.24 12.06
CA GLU A 31 -7.38 9.00 11.33
C GLU A 31 -7.80 8.39 9.97
N VAL A 32 -7.46 7.12 9.74
CA VAL A 32 -7.97 6.34 8.60
C VAL A 32 -9.10 5.44 9.08
N ASP A 33 -10.31 5.72 8.62
CA ASP A 33 -11.44 4.82 8.76
C ASP A 33 -11.39 3.78 7.62
N LEU A 34 -11.07 2.53 7.97
CA LEU A 34 -10.98 1.44 6.99
C LEU A 34 -12.35 0.99 6.49
N GLY A 35 -13.42 1.31 7.21
CA GLY A 35 -14.78 0.90 6.86
C GLY A 35 -15.02 -0.61 6.93
N ASP A 36 -15.95 -1.07 6.10
CA ASP A 36 -16.47 -2.44 6.08
C ASP A 36 -15.79 -3.36 5.05
N ASN A 37 -15.13 -2.79 4.05
CA ASN A 37 -14.47 -3.51 2.97
C ASN A 37 -13.18 -2.82 2.54
N THR A 38 -12.04 -3.44 2.82
CA THR A 38 -10.70 -2.90 2.61
C THR A 38 -9.96 -3.69 1.53
N LEU A 39 -9.29 -2.97 0.63
CA LEU A 39 -8.33 -3.55 -0.31
C LEU A 39 -6.90 -3.13 0.07
N GLU A 40 -6.01 -4.08 0.30
CA GLU A 40 -4.57 -3.85 0.37
C GLU A 40 -3.90 -4.14 -0.98
N ILE A 41 -3.20 -3.15 -1.55
CA ILE A 41 -2.40 -3.32 -2.77
C ILE A 41 -0.93 -3.47 -2.38
N GLY A 42 -0.34 -4.59 -2.78
CA GLY A 42 1.07 -4.93 -2.53
C GLY A 42 1.38 -5.25 -1.07
N PRO A 43 0.72 -6.25 -0.45
CA PRO A 43 0.96 -6.66 0.93
C PRO A 43 2.38 -7.23 1.17
N GLY A 44 3.07 -7.71 0.12
CA GLY A 44 4.41 -8.29 0.22
C GLY A 44 4.44 -9.48 1.18
N TYR A 45 5.20 -9.35 2.29
CA TYR A 45 5.28 -10.39 3.33
C TYR A 45 4.08 -10.41 4.30
N GLY A 46 3.13 -9.49 4.17
CA GLY A 46 1.91 -9.45 4.98
C GLY A 46 2.09 -8.81 6.36
N ALA A 47 3.11 -7.97 6.55
CA ALA A 47 3.33 -7.27 7.82
C ALA A 47 2.14 -6.37 8.20
N PHE A 48 1.56 -5.67 7.23
CA PHE A 48 0.36 -4.85 7.40
C PHE A 48 -0.90 -5.70 7.34
N LEU A 49 -1.00 -6.62 6.36
CA LEU A 49 -2.09 -7.60 6.25
C LEU A 49 -2.41 -8.28 7.59
N ARG A 50 -1.39 -8.72 8.33
CA ARG A 50 -1.53 -9.36 9.67
C ARG A 50 -2.33 -8.53 10.66
N VAL A 51 -2.25 -7.21 10.58
CA VAL A 51 -2.94 -6.30 11.49
C VAL A 51 -4.26 -5.82 10.89
N LEU A 52 -4.34 -5.67 9.57
CA LEU A 52 -5.56 -5.26 8.88
C LEU A 52 -6.69 -6.28 9.00
N VAL A 53 -6.37 -7.58 9.03
CA VAL A 53 -7.37 -8.66 9.21
C VAL A 53 -8.21 -8.50 10.48
N ASP A 54 -7.68 -7.84 11.50
CA ASP A 54 -8.38 -7.60 12.77
C ASP A 54 -8.97 -6.18 12.87
N LYS A 55 -8.86 -5.37 11.80
CA LYS A 55 -9.29 -3.96 11.77
C LYS A 55 -10.42 -3.66 10.78
N THR A 56 -10.72 -4.58 9.87
CA THR A 56 -11.80 -4.45 8.88
C THR A 56 -12.57 -5.77 8.78
N PRO A 57 -13.91 -5.76 8.64
CA PRO A 57 -14.70 -6.97 8.49
C PRO A 57 -14.33 -7.78 7.25
N ASN A 58 -14.11 -7.11 6.11
CA ASN A 58 -13.70 -7.75 4.87
C ASN A 58 -12.37 -7.18 4.39
N LEU A 59 -11.41 -8.06 4.13
CA LEU A 59 -10.09 -7.70 3.62
C LEU A 59 -9.80 -8.46 2.33
N THR A 60 -9.46 -7.73 1.29
CA THR A 60 -8.92 -8.27 0.04
C THR A 60 -7.49 -7.78 -0.11
N ALA A 61 -6.57 -8.62 -0.59
CA ALA A 61 -5.20 -8.26 -0.87
C ALA A 61 -4.80 -8.65 -2.29
N VAL A 62 -4.15 -7.72 -3.01
CA VAL A 62 -3.64 -7.96 -4.38
C VAL A 62 -2.12 -7.92 -4.36
N GLU A 63 -1.49 -9.03 -4.71
CA GLU A 63 -0.03 -9.21 -4.76
C GLU A 63 0.40 -9.72 -6.14
N ILE A 64 1.45 -9.14 -6.71
CA ILE A 64 1.93 -9.46 -8.06
C ILE A 64 2.90 -10.66 -8.05
N ASP A 65 3.61 -10.89 -6.95
CA ASP A 65 4.52 -12.02 -6.78
C ASP A 65 3.75 -13.27 -6.34
N ALA A 66 3.62 -14.25 -7.24
CA ALA A 66 2.84 -15.46 -6.99
C ALA A 66 3.33 -16.27 -5.76
N PRO A 67 4.64 -16.50 -5.54
CA PRO A 67 5.13 -17.10 -4.31
C PRO A 67 4.72 -16.36 -3.03
N LEU A 68 4.79 -15.02 -3.01
CA LEU A 68 4.35 -14.24 -1.85
C LEU A 68 2.84 -14.35 -1.65
N ALA A 69 2.05 -14.21 -2.71
CA ALA A 69 0.60 -14.34 -2.64
C ALA A 69 0.18 -15.73 -2.14
N GLN A 70 0.84 -16.81 -2.58
CA GLN A 70 0.59 -18.16 -2.08
C GLN A 70 0.88 -18.26 -0.59
N ARG A 71 2.01 -17.72 -0.12
CA ARG A 71 2.33 -17.68 1.31
C ARG A 71 1.29 -16.88 2.11
N LEU A 72 0.79 -15.76 1.59
CA LEU A 72 -0.26 -14.99 2.24
C LEU A 72 -1.58 -15.77 2.29
N GLN A 73 -1.91 -16.50 1.23
CA GLN A 73 -3.08 -17.38 1.20
C GLN A 73 -2.98 -18.50 2.24
N GLU A 74 -1.80 -19.09 2.43
CA GLU A 74 -1.56 -20.11 3.46
C GLU A 74 -1.69 -19.56 4.89
N LEU A 75 -1.28 -18.31 5.11
CA LEU A 75 -1.26 -17.69 6.45
C LEU A 75 -2.56 -16.99 6.85
N TYR A 76 -3.29 -16.42 5.87
CA TYR A 76 -4.42 -15.52 6.13
C TYR A 76 -5.64 -15.82 5.26
N GLY A 77 -5.64 -16.88 4.45
CA GLY A 77 -6.73 -17.18 3.51
C GLY A 77 -8.09 -17.47 4.14
N ASP A 78 -8.13 -17.74 5.44
CA ASP A 78 -9.33 -17.88 6.26
C ASP A 78 -9.89 -16.53 6.74
N ARG A 79 -9.06 -15.48 6.78
CA ARG A 79 -9.38 -14.13 7.27
C ARG A 79 -9.35 -13.04 6.21
N ALA A 80 -8.76 -13.30 5.05
CA ALA A 80 -8.63 -12.36 3.94
C ALA A 80 -8.71 -13.08 2.58
N ARG A 81 -9.23 -12.39 1.58
CA ARG A 81 -9.19 -12.84 0.18
C ARG A 81 -7.88 -12.43 -0.46
N ILE A 82 -7.04 -13.39 -0.86
CA ILE A 82 -5.76 -13.10 -1.51
C ILE A 82 -5.88 -13.31 -3.02
N ILE A 83 -5.40 -12.35 -3.79
CA ILE A 83 -5.46 -12.34 -5.26
C ILE A 83 -4.05 -12.16 -5.82
N ILE A 84 -3.63 -13.09 -6.66
CA ILE A 84 -2.44 -12.90 -7.51
C ILE A 84 -2.84 -11.95 -8.65
N GLY A 85 -2.30 -10.73 -8.66
CA GLY A 85 -2.74 -9.71 -9.61
C GLY A 85 -1.85 -8.46 -9.66
N ASP A 86 -2.05 -7.67 -10.71
CA ASP A 86 -1.38 -6.39 -10.90
C ASP A 86 -2.21 -5.26 -10.26
N GLY A 87 -1.62 -4.56 -9.28
CA GLY A 87 -2.24 -3.42 -8.60
C GLY A 87 -2.57 -2.22 -9.51
N THR A 88 -2.01 -2.17 -10.73
CA THR A 88 -2.34 -1.15 -11.73
C THR A 88 -3.56 -1.51 -12.58
N ALA A 89 -4.04 -2.75 -12.50
CA ALA A 89 -5.19 -3.28 -13.22
C ALA A 89 -5.75 -4.53 -12.49
N THR A 90 -6.36 -4.31 -11.32
CA THR A 90 -6.77 -5.38 -10.39
C THR A 90 -7.87 -6.28 -10.94
N ARG A 91 -8.66 -5.78 -11.91
CA ARG A 91 -9.90 -6.40 -12.44
C ARG A 91 -11.00 -6.57 -11.40
N LEU A 92 -10.86 -5.93 -10.24
CA LEU A 92 -11.92 -5.86 -9.24
C LEU A 92 -13.04 -4.92 -9.71
N PRO A 93 -14.29 -5.10 -9.24
CA PRO A 93 -15.38 -4.18 -9.51
C PRO A 93 -15.04 -2.72 -9.16
N ALA A 94 -15.65 -1.78 -9.87
CA ALA A 94 -15.60 -0.38 -9.48
C ALA A 94 -16.51 -0.14 -8.27
N ASP A 95 -16.20 0.89 -7.48
CA ASP A 95 -17.04 1.35 -6.36
C ASP A 95 -17.37 0.30 -5.29
N GLU A 96 -16.50 -0.69 -5.08
CA GLU A 96 -16.73 -1.81 -4.16
C GLU A 96 -16.12 -1.58 -2.76
N PHE A 97 -14.97 -0.93 -2.69
CA PHE A 97 -14.19 -0.85 -1.45
C PHE A 97 -14.45 0.45 -0.70
N SER A 98 -14.61 0.33 0.62
CA SER A 98 -14.69 1.48 1.52
C SER A 98 -13.33 2.14 1.76
N SER A 99 -12.26 1.33 1.71
CA SER A 99 -10.89 1.83 1.77
C SER A 99 -9.96 1.04 0.86
N VAL A 100 -8.94 1.71 0.35
CA VAL A 100 -7.80 1.11 -0.35
C VAL A 100 -6.55 1.55 0.39
N VAL A 101 -5.67 0.60 0.68
CA VAL A 101 -4.42 0.86 1.39
C VAL A 101 -3.20 0.34 0.63
N SER A 102 -2.08 1.03 0.76
CA SER A 102 -0.81 0.60 0.17
C SER A 102 0.36 1.05 1.03
N PHE A 103 1.17 0.10 1.50
CA PHE A 103 2.22 0.38 2.48
C PHE A 103 3.58 -0.11 2.01
N THR A 104 4.55 0.81 1.96
CA THR A 104 5.96 0.55 1.66
C THR A 104 6.14 -0.28 0.37
N MET A 105 5.34 0.00 -0.66
CA MET A 105 5.41 -0.70 -1.95
C MET A 105 5.43 0.20 -3.18
N LEU A 106 4.93 1.45 -3.13
CA LEU A 106 4.82 2.31 -4.33
C LEU A 106 6.16 2.61 -5.00
N HIS A 107 7.25 2.64 -4.23
CA HIS A 107 8.61 2.74 -4.75
C HIS A 107 9.07 1.52 -5.56
N HIS A 108 8.45 0.35 -5.42
CA HIS A 108 8.73 -0.82 -6.26
C HIS A 108 8.03 -0.76 -7.62
N VAL A 109 7.12 0.21 -7.83
CA VAL A 109 6.45 0.39 -9.12
C VAL A 109 7.41 1.08 -10.11
N PRO A 110 7.79 0.44 -11.23
CA PRO A 110 8.97 0.83 -12.00
C PRO A 110 8.95 2.21 -12.65
N THR A 111 7.77 2.77 -12.91
CA THR A 111 7.64 4.06 -13.60
C THR A 111 6.59 4.95 -12.95
N VAL A 112 6.76 6.26 -13.11
CA VAL A 112 5.78 7.27 -12.70
C VAL A 112 4.41 7.00 -13.35
N ASN A 113 4.40 6.56 -14.62
CA ASN A 113 3.16 6.22 -15.32
C ASN A 113 2.45 5.02 -14.70
N LEU A 114 3.17 3.97 -14.31
CA LEU A 114 2.58 2.82 -13.62
C LEU A 114 2.07 3.18 -12.22
N GLN A 115 2.78 4.04 -11.48
CA GLN A 115 2.29 4.57 -10.22
C GLN A 115 1.00 5.39 -10.39
N ASN A 116 0.93 6.23 -11.44
CA ASN A 116 -0.29 6.98 -11.75
C ASN A 116 -1.44 6.06 -12.13
N ARG A 117 -1.17 4.95 -12.85
CA ARG A 117 -2.18 3.92 -13.13
C ARG A 117 -2.67 3.24 -11.86
N LEU A 118 -1.78 2.93 -10.91
CA LEU A 118 -2.18 2.41 -9.60
C LEU A 118 -3.10 3.40 -8.86
N PHE A 119 -2.80 4.69 -8.88
CA PHE A 119 -3.68 5.70 -8.28
C PHE A 119 -5.05 5.77 -8.94
N ALA A 120 -5.09 5.72 -10.28
CA ALA A 120 -6.36 5.67 -11.02
C ALA A 120 -7.15 4.39 -10.71
N GLU A 121 -6.48 3.26 -10.56
CA GLU A 121 -7.10 1.99 -10.21
C GLU A 121 -7.64 1.99 -8.78
N ALA A 122 -6.87 2.50 -7.82
CA ALA A 122 -7.33 2.71 -6.44
C ALA A 122 -8.56 3.62 -6.39
N PHE A 123 -8.56 4.72 -7.17
CA PHE A 123 -9.73 5.59 -7.29
C PHE A 123 -10.95 4.88 -7.90
N ARG A 124 -10.74 4.03 -8.92
CA ARG A 124 -11.83 3.31 -9.59
C ARG A 124 -12.52 2.31 -8.67
N VAL A 125 -11.75 1.54 -7.90
CA VAL A 125 -12.30 0.47 -7.05
C VAL A 125 -12.89 0.99 -5.73
N LEU A 126 -12.50 2.19 -5.28
CA LEU A 126 -13.11 2.85 -4.14
C LEU A 126 -14.54 3.25 -4.42
N ARG A 127 -15.46 3.05 -3.47
CA ARG A 127 -16.79 3.65 -3.50
C ARG A 127 -16.72 5.17 -3.29
N PRO A 128 -17.72 5.95 -3.72
CA PRO A 128 -17.82 7.37 -3.38
C PRO A 128 -17.73 7.60 -1.86
N GLY A 129 -16.94 8.56 -1.44
CA GLY A 129 -16.62 8.82 -0.02
C GLY A 129 -15.55 7.89 0.58
N GLY A 130 -15.06 6.89 -0.17
CA GLY A 130 -14.02 5.97 0.29
C GLY A 130 -12.64 6.61 0.40
N VAL A 131 -11.78 6.01 1.22
CA VAL A 131 -10.43 6.53 1.53
C VAL A 131 -9.33 5.74 0.84
N PHE A 132 -8.39 6.44 0.22
CA PHE A 132 -7.09 5.90 -0.16
C PHE A 132 -6.03 6.37 0.83
N ALA A 133 -5.39 5.43 1.51
CA ALA A 133 -4.36 5.74 2.51
C ALA A 133 -3.12 4.89 2.30
N GLY A 134 -1.99 5.35 2.82
CA GLY A 134 -0.77 4.57 2.69
C GLY A 134 0.45 5.23 3.29
N SER A 135 1.58 4.54 3.18
CA SER A 135 2.87 5.09 3.57
C SER A 135 3.98 4.59 2.68
N ASP A 136 5.03 5.39 2.52
CA ASP A 136 6.22 4.97 1.80
C ASP A 136 7.49 5.68 2.31
N GLY A 137 8.66 5.17 1.91
CA GLY A 137 9.94 5.83 2.10
C GLY A 137 10.06 7.11 1.28
N VAL A 138 10.68 8.14 1.87
CA VAL A 138 11.05 9.37 1.17
C VAL A 138 12.36 9.13 0.39
N PRO A 139 12.48 9.61 -0.86
CA PRO A 139 13.72 9.50 -1.64
C PRO A 139 14.93 9.96 -0.84
N SER A 140 15.95 9.12 -0.73
CA SER A 140 17.19 9.48 -0.05
C SER A 140 18.35 8.56 -0.42
N LEU A 141 19.59 9.06 -0.33
CA LEU A 141 20.80 8.28 -0.70
C LEU A 141 20.90 6.95 0.06
N ALA A 142 20.59 6.92 1.37
CA ALA A 142 20.57 5.70 2.15
C ALA A 142 19.44 4.73 1.71
N PHE A 143 18.29 5.25 1.27
CA PHE A 143 17.19 4.45 0.73
C PHE A 143 17.58 3.84 -0.61
N SER A 144 18.20 4.61 -1.49
CA SER A 144 18.75 4.11 -2.76
C SER A 144 19.84 3.05 -2.56
N LEU A 145 20.66 3.19 -1.52
CA LEU A 145 21.71 2.20 -1.18
C LEU A 145 21.12 0.89 -0.64
N LEU A 146 20.06 0.96 0.19
CA LEU A 146 19.33 -0.22 0.68
C LEU A 146 18.63 -0.99 -0.46
N HIS A 147 18.27 -0.31 -1.54
CA HIS A 147 17.65 -0.87 -2.73
C HIS A 147 18.62 -1.07 -3.90
N LEU A 148 19.93 -1.12 -3.64
CA LEU A 148 20.91 -1.38 -4.68
C LEU A 148 20.63 -2.76 -5.32
N ARG A 149 20.36 -2.76 -6.65
CA ARG A 149 19.87 -3.89 -7.47
C ARG A 149 18.37 -4.21 -7.36
N ASP A 150 17.56 -3.27 -6.90
CA ASP A 150 16.09 -3.35 -6.87
C ASP A 150 15.47 -2.20 -7.68
N THR A 151 14.22 -2.38 -8.10
CA THR A 151 13.42 -1.27 -8.63
C THR A 151 13.10 -0.34 -7.46
N CYS A 152 13.63 0.89 -7.50
CA CYS A 152 13.45 1.89 -6.46
C CYS A 152 13.13 3.25 -7.10
N ASN A 153 11.84 3.50 -7.27
CA ASN A 153 11.26 4.72 -7.82
C ASN A 153 10.44 5.46 -6.74
N PRO A 154 11.09 6.00 -5.69
CA PRO A 154 10.39 6.62 -4.57
C PRO A 154 9.67 7.89 -5.01
N ILE A 155 8.46 8.09 -4.48
CA ILE A 155 7.62 9.23 -4.84
C ILE A 155 8.02 10.44 -3.98
N PRO A 156 8.37 11.59 -4.57
CA PRO A 156 8.61 12.80 -3.78
C PRO A 156 7.34 13.24 -3.05
N PRO A 157 7.41 13.60 -1.75
CA PRO A 157 6.25 14.07 -0.99
C PRO A 157 5.68 15.37 -1.56
N THR A 158 6.49 16.16 -2.26
CA THR A 158 6.06 17.40 -2.90
C THR A 158 5.19 17.18 -4.14
N THR A 159 5.32 16.03 -4.82
CA THR A 159 4.55 15.74 -6.05
C THR A 159 3.38 14.80 -5.81
N LEU A 160 3.40 14.04 -4.71
CA LEU A 160 2.33 13.10 -4.38
C LEU A 160 0.93 13.76 -4.31
N PRO A 161 0.74 14.92 -3.66
CA PRO A 161 -0.59 15.55 -3.58
C PRO A 161 -1.21 15.82 -4.95
N ASP A 162 -0.43 16.41 -5.88
CA ASP A 162 -0.95 16.78 -7.20
C ASP A 162 -1.21 15.57 -8.08
N ARG A 163 -0.43 14.50 -7.91
CA ARG A 163 -0.66 13.22 -8.60
C ARG A 163 -1.94 12.55 -8.13
N LEU A 164 -2.23 12.57 -6.83
CA LEU A 164 -3.47 12.04 -6.28
C LEU A 164 -4.68 12.89 -6.73
N ARG A 165 -4.56 14.23 -6.73
CA ARG A 165 -5.59 15.12 -7.27
C ARG A 165 -5.86 14.88 -8.75
N THR A 166 -4.81 14.66 -9.54
CA THR A 166 -4.92 14.31 -10.97
C THR A 166 -5.69 13.01 -11.18
N ALA A 167 -5.56 12.05 -10.27
CA ALA A 167 -6.32 10.79 -10.31
C ALA A 167 -7.80 10.95 -9.91
N GLY A 168 -8.22 12.12 -9.40
CA GLY A 168 -9.60 12.42 -9.01
C GLY A 168 -9.83 12.58 -7.51
N PHE A 169 -8.82 12.29 -6.67
CA PHE A 169 -8.95 12.40 -5.22
C PHE A 169 -9.08 13.86 -4.74
N ARG A 170 -9.76 14.03 -3.60
CA ARG A 170 -9.89 15.27 -2.84
C ARG A 170 -9.37 15.07 -1.42
N ASP A 171 -9.32 16.17 -0.66
CA ASP A 171 -8.87 16.18 0.74
C ASP A 171 -7.55 15.42 0.95
N VAL A 172 -6.61 15.69 0.06
CA VAL A 172 -5.31 15.02 0.03
C VAL A 172 -4.41 15.62 1.10
N ASP A 173 -4.11 14.82 2.12
CA ASP A 173 -3.14 15.10 3.16
C ASP A 173 -1.90 14.23 2.98
N VAL A 174 -0.73 14.84 3.13
CA VAL A 174 0.57 14.16 3.06
C VAL A 174 1.43 14.66 4.21
N GLU A 175 1.80 13.75 5.11
CA GLU A 175 2.64 14.05 6.26
C GLU A 175 3.98 13.31 6.15
N VAL A 176 5.07 14.03 6.43
CA VAL A 176 6.42 13.46 6.43
C VAL A 176 6.97 13.40 7.84
N ARG A 177 7.36 12.21 8.30
CA ARG A 177 8.05 11.99 9.58
C ARG A 177 9.23 11.05 9.40
N ALA A 178 10.39 11.41 9.95
CA ALA A 178 11.58 10.55 10.01
C ALA A 178 11.90 9.79 8.70
N ARG A 179 11.88 10.50 7.56
CA ARG A 179 12.15 9.97 6.20
C ARG A 179 11.10 8.98 5.66
N ARG A 180 9.92 8.93 6.27
CA ARG A 180 8.73 8.27 5.75
C ARG A 180 7.69 9.33 5.44
N GLN A 181 6.85 9.06 4.47
CA GLN A 181 5.65 9.82 4.20
C GLN A 181 4.44 8.92 4.42
N ARG A 182 3.36 9.48 4.96
CA ARG A 182 2.03 8.89 4.88
C ARG A 182 1.14 9.80 4.07
N TRP A 183 0.12 9.24 3.44
CA TRP A 183 -0.91 10.01 2.77
C TRP A 183 -2.30 9.49 3.12
N ARG A 184 -3.27 10.39 3.00
CA ARG A 184 -4.69 10.11 3.07
C ARG A 184 -5.37 10.95 2.00
N ALA A 185 -6.27 10.35 1.24
CA ALA A 185 -6.98 11.00 0.15
C ALA A 185 -8.39 10.42 0.03
N ILE A 186 -9.37 11.25 -0.31
CA ILE A 186 -10.79 10.86 -0.33
C ILE A 186 -11.31 10.84 -1.76
N LYS A 187 -12.01 9.78 -2.13
CA LYS A 187 -12.84 9.79 -3.34
C LYS A 187 -14.08 10.63 -3.05
N PRO A 188 -14.38 11.68 -3.85
CA PRO A 188 -15.55 12.52 -3.62
C PRO A 188 -16.83 11.71 -3.47
N ALA A 189 -17.72 12.13 -2.56
CA ALA A 189 -19.10 11.71 -2.61
C ALA A 189 -19.74 12.26 -3.91
N ALA A 190 -20.65 11.48 -4.49
CA ALA A 190 -21.42 11.89 -5.67
C ALA A 190 -22.33 13.09 -5.36
#